data_AF-A0A6N7XE72-F1
#
_entry.id   AF-A0A6N7XE72-F1
#
_cell.length_a   1.000
_cell.length_b   1.000
_cell.length_c   1.000
_cell.angle_alpha   90.00
_cell.angle_beta   90.00
_cell.angle_gamma   90.00
#
_symmetry.space_group_name_H-M   'P 1'
#
loop_
_entity.id
_entity.type
_entity.pdbx_description
1 polymer ?
#
loop_
_entity_poly.entity_id
_entity_poly.type
_entity_poly.pdbx_seq_one_letter_code
_entity_poly.pdbx_strand_id
1 'polypeptide(L)'
;MGDSVWIWPSADMDFWKINNEETSVIIKWSRNCFEDYKALSYHFYECGYKTFTDVIESGHDNIKSDMWFLTGIFLLRHSLELGLKSLLCRVLPRKRDIQDSFEDCCHDVSMLLKKYIDTGRESFLTNEIVSTFYGVFSS
;
A
#
# COMPACT_ATOMS: atom_id res chain seq x y z
N MET A 1 19.18 -30.40 14.84
CA MET A 1 19.31 -29.19 15.68
C MET A 1 19.78 -28.11 14.72
N GLY A 2 18.99 -27.21 14.17
CA GLY A 2 17.70 -26.63 14.57
C GLY A 2 17.85 -25.16 14.19
N ASP A 3 17.78 -24.85 12.89
CA ASP A 3 18.09 -23.55 12.26
C ASP A 3 17.00 -22.49 12.54
N SER A 4 16.68 -22.29 13.83
CA SER A 4 15.62 -21.38 14.27
C SER A 4 16.16 -20.02 14.75
N VAL A 5 17.38 -19.63 14.37
CA VAL A 5 18.04 -18.41 14.90
C VAL A 5 17.59 -17.12 14.18
N TRP A 6 16.88 -17.19 13.05
CA TRP A 6 16.60 -16.03 12.21
C TRP A 6 15.18 -15.43 12.32
N ILE A 7 14.38 -15.82 13.32
CA ILE A 7 12.97 -15.42 13.37
C ILE A 7 12.74 -14.16 14.22
N TRP A 8 13.65 -13.84 15.15
CA TRP A 8 13.49 -12.69 16.04
C TRP A 8 14.53 -11.61 15.77
N PRO A 9 14.16 -10.33 15.81
CA PRO A 9 15.13 -9.25 15.82
C PRO A 9 16.14 -9.51 16.94
N SER A 10 17.43 -9.49 16.60
CA SER A 10 18.48 -9.59 17.61
C SER A 10 18.41 -8.39 18.57
N ALA A 11 18.93 -8.53 19.78
CA ALA A 11 18.81 -7.48 20.81
C ALA A 11 19.43 -6.13 20.41
N ASP A 12 20.27 -6.12 19.36
CA ASP A 12 20.90 -4.96 18.75
C ASP A 12 20.13 -4.38 17.53
N MET A 13 19.15 -5.10 16.98
CA MET A 13 18.22 -4.62 15.96
C MET A 13 17.16 -3.72 16.61
N ASP A 14 17.22 -2.43 16.31
CA ASP A 14 16.26 -1.42 16.76
C ASP A 14 15.63 -0.77 15.53
N PHE A 15 14.34 -0.44 15.58
CA PHE A 15 13.63 0.30 14.52
C PHE A 15 14.35 1.62 14.17
N TRP A 16 15.09 2.19 15.13
CA TRP A 16 15.85 3.43 14.94
C TRP A 16 17.29 3.21 14.46
N LYS A 17 17.75 1.96 14.35
CA LYS A 17 19.09 1.56 13.89
C LYS A 17 19.07 0.84 12.54
N ILE A 18 18.02 1.04 11.75
CA ILE A 18 17.94 0.53 10.38
C ILE A 18 18.95 1.31 9.54
N ASN A 19 20.16 0.77 9.40
CA ASN A 19 21.25 1.39 8.68
C ASN A 19 21.50 0.62 7.38
N ASN A 20 20.54 0.70 6.45
CA ASN A 20 20.70 0.16 5.12
C ASN A 20 20.23 1.21 4.10
N GLU A 21 21.19 1.95 3.55
CA GLU A 21 20.93 3.03 2.59
C GLU A 21 20.24 2.51 1.33
N GLU A 22 20.55 1.27 0.90
CA GLU A 22 19.98 0.64 -0.31
C GLU A 22 18.48 0.34 -0.19
N THR A 23 17.99 0.10 1.03
CA THR A 23 16.56 -0.20 1.29
C THR A 23 15.82 0.96 1.95
N SER A 24 16.48 2.10 2.12
CA SER A 24 15.89 3.29 2.76
C SER A 24 15.07 4.11 1.76
N VAL A 25 13.87 4.54 2.17
CA VAL A 25 13.01 5.43 1.39
C VAL A 25 12.89 6.76 2.11
N ILE A 26 13.44 7.83 1.51
CA ILE A 26 13.32 9.20 2.05
C ILE A 26 12.07 9.84 1.45
N ILE A 27 11.05 10.05 2.29
CA ILE A 27 9.81 10.72 1.88
C ILE A 27 10.00 12.23 2.06
N LYS A 28 10.04 12.97 0.94
CA LYS A 28 10.05 14.43 0.93
C LYS A 28 8.72 14.96 0.40
N TRP A 29 7.91 15.54 1.30
CA TRP A 29 6.61 16.11 0.96
C TRP A 29 6.76 17.37 0.09
N SER A 30 6.22 17.32 -1.13
CA SER A 30 6.27 18.43 -2.10
C SER A 30 5.16 19.46 -1.88
N ARG A 31 4.21 19.19 -0.96
CA ARG A 31 2.95 19.93 -0.75
C ARG A 31 1.94 19.76 -1.89
N ASN A 32 2.25 18.93 -2.90
CA ASN A 32 1.30 18.46 -3.88
C ASN A 32 0.79 17.08 -3.43
N CYS A 33 -0.38 17.07 -2.80
CA CYS A 33 -0.95 15.85 -2.23
C CYS A 33 -1.12 14.74 -3.28
N PHE A 34 -1.48 15.06 -4.53
CA PHE A 34 -1.61 14.06 -5.58
C PHE A 34 -0.29 13.33 -5.84
N GLU A 35 0.79 14.07 -6.12
CA GLU A 35 2.08 13.47 -6.42
C GLU A 35 2.70 12.79 -5.20
N ASP A 36 2.53 13.37 -4.00
CA ASP A 36 3.07 12.80 -2.77
C ASP A 36 2.41 11.44 -2.43
N TYR A 37 1.07 11.36 -2.47
CA TYR A 37 0.35 10.09 -2.23
C TYR A 37 0.60 9.07 -3.35
N LYS A 38 0.70 9.52 -4.60
CA LYS A 38 1.02 8.65 -5.73
C LYS A 38 2.42 8.05 -5.58
N ALA A 39 3.44 8.85 -5.27
CA ALA A 39 4.80 8.36 -5.06
C ALA A 39 4.84 7.34 -3.91
N LEU A 40 4.18 7.65 -2.78
CA LEU A 40 4.09 6.73 -1.65
C LEU A 40 3.40 5.42 -2.03
N SER A 41 2.32 5.47 -2.82
CA SER A 41 1.64 4.27 -3.31
C SER A 41 2.58 3.34 -4.09
N TYR A 42 3.47 3.90 -4.92
CA TYR A 42 4.44 3.11 -5.68
C TYR A 42 5.51 2.49 -4.78
N HIS A 43 5.98 3.19 -3.76
CA HIS A 43 6.94 2.63 -2.81
C HIS A 43 6.37 1.42 -2.05
N PHE A 44 5.10 1.51 -1.62
CA PHE A 44 4.42 0.38 -0.99
C PHE A 44 4.18 -0.78 -1.97
N TYR A 45 3.83 -0.47 -3.22
CA TYR A 45 3.68 -1.49 -4.27
C TYR A 45 4.99 -2.23 -4.52
N GLU A 46 6.09 -1.50 -4.71
CA GLU A 46 7.41 -2.07 -5.00
C GLU A 46 7.88 -2.95 -3.84
N CYS A 47 7.69 -2.48 -2.60
CA CYS A 47 8.02 -3.26 -1.41
C CYS A 47 7.19 -4.55 -1.34
N GLY A 48 5.87 -4.45 -1.47
CA GLY A 48 4.98 -5.62 -1.45
C GLY A 48 5.26 -6.61 -2.58
N TYR A 49 5.54 -6.11 -3.78
CA TYR A 49 5.92 -6.93 -4.94
C TYR A 49 7.22 -7.69 -4.67
N LYS A 50 8.27 -7.02 -4.19
CA LYS A 50 9.54 -7.67 -3.84
C LYS A 50 9.34 -8.73 -2.75
N THR A 51 8.56 -8.43 -1.71
CA THR A 51 8.21 -9.40 -0.66
C THR A 51 7.53 -10.65 -1.24
N PHE A 52 6.60 -10.49 -2.18
CA PHE A 52 5.96 -11.65 -2.80
C PHE A 52 6.89 -12.42 -3.72
N THR A 53 7.71 -11.74 -4.52
CA THR A 53 8.74 -12.40 -5.33
C THR A 53 9.64 -13.25 -4.46
N ASP A 54 10.13 -12.71 -3.34
CA ASP A 54 10.96 -13.45 -2.39
C ASP A 54 10.22 -14.65 -1.78
N VAL A 55 8.95 -14.49 -1.41
CA VAL A 55 8.12 -15.59 -0.88
C VAL A 55 7.93 -16.69 -1.93
N ILE A 56 7.58 -16.34 -3.17
CA ILE A 56 7.32 -17.31 -4.25
C ILE A 56 8.63 -18.01 -4.66
N GLU A 57 9.72 -17.28 -4.80
CA GLU A 57 11.03 -17.82 -5.18
C GLU A 57 11.67 -18.68 -4.08
N SER A 58 11.29 -18.47 -2.81
CA SER A 58 11.80 -19.26 -1.68
C SER A 58 11.33 -20.72 -1.62
N GLY A 59 10.38 -21.13 -2.46
CA GLY A 59 9.95 -22.52 -2.57
C GLY A 59 9.29 -23.07 -1.29
N HIS A 60 9.71 -24.26 -0.82
CA HIS A 60 9.12 -25.00 0.31
C HIS A 60 9.60 -24.55 1.70
N ASP A 61 10.01 -23.29 1.88
CA ASP A 61 10.30 -22.74 3.21
C ASP A 61 9.01 -22.18 3.83
N ASN A 62 8.14 -23.09 4.29
CA ASN A 62 6.80 -22.77 4.83
C ASN A 62 6.83 -21.69 5.92
N ILE A 63 7.93 -21.58 6.68
CA ILE A 63 8.08 -20.60 7.76
C ILE A 63 8.17 -19.16 7.21
N LYS A 64 8.91 -18.97 6.10
CA LYS A 64 9.00 -17.66 5.44
C LYS A 64 7.71 -17.30 4.71
N SER A 65 7.10 -18.29 4.06
CA SER A 65 5.81 -18.10 3.40
C SER A 65 4.73 -17.66 4.38
N ASP A 66 4.59 -18.32 5.54
CA ASP A 66 3.59 -17.94 6.55
C ASP A 66 3.85 -16.56 7.16
N MET A 67 5.13 -16.16 7.32
CA MET A 67 5.48 -14.92 8.00
C MET A 67 5.39 -13.67 7.08
N TRP A 68 5.78 -13.80 5.81
CA TRP A 68 5.90 -12.65 4.90
C TRP A 68 4.76 -12.51 3.90
N PHE A 69 3.96 -13.56 3.68
CA PHE A 69 2.82 -13.51 2.76
C PHE A 69 1.77 -12.47 3.20
N LEU A 70 1.36 -12.49 4.47
CA LEU A 70 0.41 -11.50 5.00
C LEU A 70 0.98 -10.07 4.99
N THR A 71 2.29 -9.94 5.22
CA THR A 71 3.00 -8.65 5.11
C THR A 71 2.97 -8.14 3.67
N GLY A 72 3.21 -9.00 2.67
CA GLY A 72 3.05 -8.67 1.26
C GLY A 72 1.64 -8.20 0.93
N ILE A 73 0.60 -8.91 1.40
CA ILE A 73 -0.81 -8.51 1.21
C ILE A 73 -1.05 -7.13 1.80
N PHE A 74 -0.58 -6.90 3.03
CA PHE A 74 -0.72 -5.62 3.71
C PHE A 74 -0.10 -4.47 2.91
N LEU A 75 1.13 -4.65 2.42
CA LEU A 75 1.85 -3.65 1.62
C LEU A 75 1.12 -3.34 0.31
N LEU A 76 0.66 -4.36 -0.41
CA LEU A 76 -0.12 -4.16 -1.64
C LEU A 76 -1.47 -3.48 -1.37
N ARG A 77 -2.20 -3.89 -0.33
CA ARG A 77 -3.46 -3.25 0.06
C ARG A 77 -3.25 -1.77 0.40
N HIS A 78 -2.17 -1.46 1.12
CA HIS A 78 -1.84 -0.09 1.49
C HIS A 78 -1.45 0.75 0.26
N SER A 79 -0.74 0.16 -0.69
CA SER A 79 -0.47 0.80 -1.99
C SER A 79 -1.78 1.18 -2.70
N LEU A 80 -2.75 0.27 -2.77
CA LEU A 80 -4.05 0.55 -3.39
C LEU A 80 -4.81 1.68 -2.67
N GLU A 81 -4.81 1.66 -1.34
CA GLU A 81 -5.43 2.71 -0.52
C GLU A 81 -4.83 4.09 -0.84
N LEU A 82 -3.49 4.19 -0.85
CA LEU A 82 -2.78 5.43 -1.15
C LEU A 82 -2.98 5.87 -2.60
N GLY A 83 -3.04 4.92 -3.54
CA GLY A 83 -3.36 5.17 -4.94
C GLY A 83 -4.73 5.82 -5.10
N LEU A 84 -5.77 5.29 -4.45
CA LEU A 84 -7.12 5.89 -4.44
C LEU A 84 -7.14 7.25 -3.74
N LYS A 85 -6.43 7.40 -2.63
CA LYS A 85 -6.26 8.70 -1.95
C LYS A 85 -5.59 9.73 -2.86
N SER A 86 -4.61 9.33 -3.67
CA SER A 86 -4.00 10.20 -4.67
C SER A 86 -5.03 10.65 -5.72
N LEU A 87 -5.83 9.72 -6.26
CA LEU A 87 -6.87 10.04 -7.24
C LEU A 87 -7.92 11.00 -6.67
N LEU A 88 -8.36 10.79 -5.42
CA LEU A 88 -9.26 11.72 -4.71
C LEU A 88 -8.63 13.11 -4.55
N CYS A 89 -7.33 13.20 -4.21
CA CYS A 89 -6.62 14.48 -4.16
C CYS A 89 -6.62 15.24 -5.50
N ARG A 90 -6.74 14.51 -6.63
CA ARG A 90 -6.76 15.10 -7.97
C ARG A 90 -8.15 15.57 -8.38
N VAL A 91 -9.19 14.80 -8.08
CA VAL A 91 -10.57 15.11 -8.51
C VAL A 91 -11.31 16.06 -7.56
N LEU A 92 -10.94 16.07 -6.28
CA LEU A 92 -11.52 16.95 -5.27
C LEU A 92 -10.81 18.32 -5.30
N PRO A 93 -11.56 19.43 -5.42
CA PRO A 93 -10.98 20.73 -5.71
C PRO A 93 -10.55 21.48 -4.43
N ARG A 94 -11.09 21.12 -3.27
CA ARG A 94 -10.85 21.79 -1.99
C ARG A 94 -10.17 20.84 -1.02
N LYS A 95 -9.19 21.36 -0.28
CA LYS A 95 -8.48 20.60 0.75
C LYS A 95 -9.38 20.07 1.85
N ARG A 96 -10.45 20.81 2.20
CA ARG A 96 -11.45 20.36 3.18
C ARG A 96 -12.17 19.11 2.68
N ASP A 97 -12.65 19.11 1.44
CA ASP A 97 -13.32 17.94 0.85
C ASP A 97 -12.41 16.69 0.83
N ILE A 98 -11.10 16.86 0.63
CA ILE A 98 -10.11 15.77 0.73
C ILE A 98 -10.01 15.25 2.17
N GLN A 99 -9.89 16.15 3.15
CA GLN A 99 -9.80 15.78 4.57
C GLN A 99 -11.07 15.04 5.02
N ASP A 100 -12.24 15.61 4.74
CA ASP A 100 -13.54 15.00 5.05
C ASP A 100 -13.65 13.62 4.38
N SER A 101 -13.18 13.49 3.13
CA SER A 101 -13.17 12.19 2.44
C SER A 101 -12.26 11.16 3.09
N PHE A 102 -11.10 11.58 3.60
CA PHE A 102 -10.15 10.68 4.25
C PHE A 102 -10.59 10.31 5.66
N GLU A 103 -11.25 11.21 6.38
CA GLU A 103 -11.86 10.96 7.69
C GLU A 103 -13.07 10.02 7.55
N ASP A 104 -13.94 10.24 6.56
CA ASP A 104 -15.11 9.38 6.33
C ASP A 104 -14.72 7.95 5.91
N CYS A 105 -13.71 7.82 5.04
CA CYS A 105 -13.33 6.53 4.47
C CYS A 105 -12.22 5.83 5.26
N CYS A 106 -11.48 6.54 6.12
CA CYS A 106 -10.35 6.01 6.90
C CYS A 106 -9.37 5.17 6.05
N HIS A 107 -9.41 3.85 6.24
CA HIS A 107 -8.60 2.84 5.57
C HIS A 107 -9.45 1.84 4.76
N ASP A 108 -10.72 2.17 4.52
CA ASP A 108 -11.66 1.36 3.75
C ASP A 108 -11.47 1.63 2.25
N VAL A 109 -10.80 0.70 1.58
CA VAL A 109 -10.48 0.75 0.15
C VAL A 109 -11.76 0.74 -0.71
N SER A 110 -12.80 0.03 -0.28
CA SER A 110 -14.08 -0.06 -0.98
C SER A 110 -14.82 1.27 -0.93
N MET A 111 -14.86 1.91 0.24
CA MET A 111 -15.44 3.25 0.39
C MET A 111 -14.67 4.31 -0.38
N LEU A 112 -13.33 4.25 -0.37
CA LEU A 112 -12.49 5.16 -1.17
C LEU A 112 -12.76 5.01 -2.67
N LEU A 113 -12.88 3.78 -3.18
CA LEU A 113 -13.20 3.53 -4.58
C LEU A 113 -14.60 4.03 -4.93
N LYS A 114 -15.60 3.70 -4.10
CA LYS A 114 -16.97 4.17 -4.28
C LYS A 114 -17.02 5.70 -4.33
N LYS A 115 -16.36 6.38 -3.39
CA LYS A 115 -16.31 7.84 -3.32
C LYS A 115 -15.64 8.44 -4.56
N TYR A 116 -14.58 7.81 -5.08
CA TYR A 116 -13.96 8.22 -6.33
C TYR A 116 -14.90 8.09 -7.54
N ILE A 117 -15.60 6.96 -7.67
CA ILE A 117 -16.58 6.72 -8.74
C ILE A 117 -17.74 7.73 -8.64
N ASP A 118 -18.30 7.91 -7.45
CA ASP A 118 -19.43 8.80 -7.19
C ASP A 118 -19.07 10.29 -7.44
N THR A 119 -17.79 10.65 -7.32
CA THR A 119 -17.32 12.00 -7.68
C THR A 119 -17.56 12.28 -9.16
N GLY A 120 -17.48 11.27 -10.04
CA GLY A 120 -17.92 11.34 -11.45
C GLY A 120 -17.19 12.34 -12.34
N ARG A 121 -16.09 12.96 -11.85
CA ARG A 121 -15.42 14.07 -12.53
C ARG A 121 -14.46 13.63 -13.63
N GLU A 122 -13.70 12.56 -13.39
CA GLU A 122 -12.71 12.02 -14.33
C GLU A 122 -12.56 10.51 -14.12
N SER A 123 -12.49 9.73 -15.21
CA SER A 123 -12.32 8.27 -15.17
C SER A 123 -10.88 7.89 -15.50
N PHE A 124 -9.99 7.92 -14.52
CA PHE A 124 -8.60 7.46 -14.65
C PHE A 124 -8.47 5.94 -14.48
N LEU A 125 -9.47 5.29 -13.91
CA LEU A 125 -9.55 3.84 -13.81
C LEU A 125 -10.29 3.28 -15.04
N THR A 126 -9.80 2.17 -15.57
CA THR A 126 -10.51 1.43 -16.62
C THR A 126 -11.67 0.65 -16.02
N ASN A 127 -12.71 0.38 -16.83
CA ASN A 127 -13.86 -0.41 -16.39
C ASN A 127 -13.47 -1.82 -15.91
N GLU A 128 -12.41 -2.39 -16.49
CA GLU A 128 -11.87 -3.69 -16.07
C GLU A 128 -11.31 -3.64 -14.64
N ILE A 129 -10.53 -2.61 -14.32
CA ILE A 129 -10.02 -2.40 -12.96
C ILE A 129 -11.19 -2.22 -12.00
N VAL A 130 -12.14 -1.34 -12.33
CA VAL A 130 -13.32 -1.10 -11.48
C VAL A 130 -14.11 -2.39 -11.24
N SER A 131 -14.36 -3.19 -12.29
CA SER A 131 -15.04 -4.49 -12.18
C SER A 131 -14.27 -5.48 -11.30
N THR A 132 -12.94 -5.50 -11.39
CA THR A 132 -12.09 -6.37 -10.58
C THR A 132 -12.21 -6.00 -9.10
N PHE A 133 -12.16 -4.71 -8.77
CA PHE A 133 -12.35 -4.24 -7.40
C PHE A 133 -13.74 -4.64 -6.86
N TYR A 134 -14.81 -4.42 -7.62
CA TYR A 134 -16.14 -4.86 -7.19
C TYR A 134 -16.21 -6.37 -6.95
N GLY A 135 -15.59 -7.20 -7.79
CA GLY A 135 -15.52 -8.65 -7.59
C GLY A 135 -14.78 -9.05 -6.30
N VAL A 136 -13.73 -8.32 -5.93
CA VAL A 136 -12.92 -8.60 -4.74
C VAL A 136 -13.56 -8.09 -3.44
N PHE A 137 -14.26 -6.95 -3.49
CA PHE A 137 -14.78 -6.28 -2.30
C PHE A 137 -16.28 -6.51 -2.03
N SER A 138 -16.98 -7.25 -2.90
CA SER A 138 -18.40 -7.60 -2.73
C SER A 138 -18.63 -9.01 -2.18
N SER A 139 -17.56 -9.75 -1.86
CA SER A 139 -17.57 -11.09 -1.22
C SER A 139 -17.34 -10.99 0.27
#